data_AF-A0A349TZS2-F1
#
_entry.id   AF-A0A349TZS2-F1
#
_cell.length_a   1.000
_cell.length_b   1.000
_cell.length_c   1.000
_cell.angle_alpha   90.00
_cell.angle_beta   90.00
_cell.angle_gamma   90.00
#
_symmetry.space_group_name_H-M   'P 1'
#
loop_
_entity.id
_entity.type
_entity.pdbx_description
1 polymer ?
#
loop_
_entity_poly.entity_id
_entity_poly.type
_entity_poly.pdbx_seq_one_letter_code
_entity_poly.pdbx_strand_id
1 'polypeptide(L)'
;MTLEDLCENFTLLDNWDDRYRYLIELGGRLPLMSETLKNDTTRVSGCASQVFIAPLPPDRTGGMRFIADSDSQLVRGLIAILMIAFSGKTPSEIMAFDIQPFLIRMGLDEHISAGRKNGLISMLARIRLLAESAYT
;
A
#
# COMPACT_ATOMS: atom_id res chain seq x y z
N MET A 1 9.17 -11.22 -2.94
CA MET A 1 8.31 -10.85 -4.07
C MET A 1 8.51 -9.36 -4.30
N THR A 2 8.96 -9.00 -5.50
CA THR A 2 9.13 -7.62 -5.95
C THR A 2 7.81 -7.07 -6.49
N LEU A 3 7.78 -5.77 -6.81
CA LEU A 3 6.62 -5.18 -7.47
C LEU A 3 6.50 -5.66 -8.93
N GLU A 4 7.63 -5.95 -9.57
CA GLU A 4 7.69 -6.54 -10.90
C GLU A 4 7.07 -7.94 -10.91
N ASP A 5 7.45 -8.81 -9.97
CA ASP A 5 6.86 -10.14 -9.79
C ASP A 5 5.33 -10.03 -9.60
N LEU A 6 4.90 -9.00 -8.85
CA LEU A 6 3.49 -8.76 -8.59
C LEU A 6 2.73 -8.39 -9.87
N CYS A 7 3.29 -7.50 -10.69
CA CYS A 7 2.73 -7.17 -11.99
C CYS A 7 2.61 -8.42 -12.88
N GLU A 8 3.64 -9.24 -12.95
CA GLU A 8 3.62 -10.49 -13.72
C GLU A 8 2.47 -11.41 -13.25
N ASN A 9 2.33 -11.60 -11.93
CA ASN A 9 1.23 -12.39 -11.38
C ASN A 9 -0.15 -11.84 -11.78
N PHE A 10 -0.36 -10.52 -11.73
CA PHE A 10 -1.63 -9.92 -12.17
C PHE A 10 -1.89 -10.08 -13.67
N THR A 11 -0.84 -10.08 -14.51
CA THR A 11 -1.01 -10.27 -15.97
C THR A 11 -1.41 -11.69 -16.35
N LEU A 12 -1.16 -12.68 -15.48
CA LEU A 12 -1.63 -14.06 -15.65
C LEU A 12 -3.12 -14.24 -15.32
N LEU A 13 -3.79 -13.23 -14.77
CA LEU A 13 -5.20 -13.28 -14.38
C LEU A 13 -6.09 -12.71 -15.48
N ASP A 14 -6.93 -13.58 -16.05
CA ASP A 14 -7.74 -13.29 -17.23
C ASP A 14 -8.92 -12.34 -16.96
N ASN A 15 -9.49 -12.39 -15.75
CA ASN A 15 -10.70 -11.64 -15.40
C ASN A 15 -10.55 -10.85 -14.10
N TRP A 16 -11.48 -9.90 -13.91
CA TRP A 16 -11.50 -9.04 -12.73
C TRP A 16 -11.72 -9.80 -11.43
N ASP A 17 -12.56 -10.84 -11.42
CA ASP A 17 -12.86 -11.60 -10.20
C ASP A 17 -11.61 -12.29 -9.64
N ASP A 18 -10.74 -12.80 -10.51
CA ASP A 18 -9.47 -13.40 -10.11
C ASP A 18 -8.49 -12.36 -9.57
N ARG A 19 -8.38 -11.19 -10.22
CA ARG A 19 -7.59 -10.06 -9.70
C ARG A 19 -8.09 -9.59 -8.34
N TYR A 20 -9.42 -9.54 -8.18
CA TYR A 20 -10.05 -9.18 -6.92
C TYR A 20 -9.71 -10.20 -5.83
N ARG A 21 -9.88 -11.51 -6.09
CA ARG A 21 -9.49 -12.57 -5.14
C ARG A 21 -8.02 -12.48 -4.76
N TYR A 22 -7.16 -12.22 -5.74
CA TYR A 22 -5.73 -12.07 -5.49
C TYR A 22 -5.42 -10.85 -4.60
N LEU A 23 -6.11 -9.71 -4.78
CA LEU A 23 -6.01 -8.58 -3.86
C LEU A 23 -6.42 -8.95 -2.43
N ILE A 24 -7.50 -9.70 -2.26
CA ILE A 24 -7.95 -10.16 -0.93
C ILE A 24 -6.87 -11.05 -0.30
N GLU A 25 -6.29 -11.97 -1.07
CA GLU A 25 -5.20 -12.83 -0.60
C GLU A 25 -3.97 -12.04 -0.18
N LEU A 26 -3.54 -11.07 -0.99
CA LEU A 26 -2.41 -10.17 -0.67
C LEU A 26 -2.68 -9.41 0.63
N GLY A 27 -3.89 -8.86 0.80
CA GLY A 27 -4.30 -8.16 2.01
C GLY A 27 -4.35 -9.07 3.25
N GLY A 28 -4.71 -10.34 3.06
CA GLY A 28 -4.71 -11.36 4.11
C GLY A 28 -3.32 -11.72 4.62
N ARG A 29 -2.28 -11.53 3.81
CA ARG A 29 -0.87 -11.77 4.18
C ARG A 29 -0.21 -10.60 4.92
N LEU A 30 -0.89 -9.46 5.04
CA LEU A 30 -0.38 -8.32 5.81
C LEU A 30 -0.18 -8.69 7.28
N PRO A 31 0.90 -8.23 7.93
CA PRO A 31 1.07 -8.37 9.37
C PRO A 31 -0.09 -7.74 10.15
N LEU A 32 -0.47 -8.37 11.26
CA LEU A 32 -1.50 -7.83 12.14
C LEU A 32 -1.00 -6.53 12.81
N MET A 33 -1.78 -5.47 12.66
CA MET A 33 -1.54 -4.21 13.35
C MET A 33 -2.20 -4.22 14.73
N SER A 34 -1.43 -3.88 15.76
CA SER A 34 -1.96 -3.77 17.13
C SER A 34 -3.03 -2.68 17.20
N GLU A 35 -4.10 -2.90 17.98
CA GLU A 35 -5.16 -1.92 18.20
C GLU A 35 -4.64 -0.61 18.80
N THR A 36 -3.55 -0.63 19.58
CA THR A 36 -2.95 0.59 20.13
C THR A 36 -2.38 1.51 19.06
N LEU A 37 -2.00 0.95 17.90
CA LEU A 37 -1.55 1.71 16.76
C LEU A 37 -2.72 2.22 15.90
N LYS A 38 -3.96 1.79 16.12
CA LYS A 38 -5.14 2.26 15.36
C LYS A 38 -5.77 3.46 16.03
N ASN A 39 -5.10 4.61 15.89
CA ASN A 39 -5.48 5.87 16.53
C ASN A 39 -5.39 7.03 15.52
N ASP A 40 -5.79 8.23 15.95
CA ASP A 40 -5.84 9.41 15.07
C ASP A 40 -4.47 9.82 14.52
N THR A 41 -3.37 9.50 15.21
CA THR A 41 -2.01 9.83 14.76
C THR A 41 -1.57 9.00 13.57
N THR A 42 -2.02 7.76 13.46
CA THR A 42 -1.67 6.83 12.37
C THR A 42 -2.76 6.74 11.31
N ARG A 43 -3.95 7.28 11.59
CA ARG A 43 -5.09 7.28 10.68
C ARG A 43 -4.79 8.05 9.40
N VAL A 44 -5.20 7.49 8.27
CA VAL A 44 -5.14 8.13 6.95
C VAL A 44 -6.48 8.78 6.64
N SER A 45 -6.46 10.10 6.47
CA SER A 45 -7.64 10.87 6.08
C SER A 45 -7.91 10.79 4.58
N GLY A 46 -9.17 10.86 4.17
CA GLY A 46 -9.59 10.84 2.75
C GLY A 46 -9.86 9.46 2.17
N CYS A 47 -9.68 8.39 2.94
CA CYS A 47 -10.16 7.06 2.61
C CYS A 47 -11.64 6.91 3.00
N ALA A 48 -12.44 6.25 2.15
CA ALA A 48 -13.82 5.90 2.48
C ALA A 48 -13.88 4.80 3.57
N SER A 49 -12.89 3.92 3.61
CA SER A 49 -12.67 2.94 4.68
C SER A 49 -11.71 3.50 5.73
N GLN A 50 -11.70 2.91 6.92
CA GLN A 50 -10.67 3.24 7.90
C GLN A 50 -9.33 2.65 7.45
N VAL A 51 -8.30 3.48 7.43
CA VAL A 51 -6.94 3.08 7.08
C VAL A 51 -5.98 3.66 8.11
N PHE A 52 -5.03 2.87 8.55
CA PHE A 52 -3.98 3.28 9.48
C PHE A 52 -2.62 2.91 8.90
N ILE A 53 -1.64 3.81 8.99
CA ILE A 53 -0.26 3.59 8.56
C ILE A 53 0.68 4.18 9.62
N ALA A 54 1.58 3.34 10.13
CA ALA A 54 2.62 3.73 11.08
C ALA A 54 4.01 3.30 10.57
N PRO A 55 5.06 4.11 10.80
CA PRO A 55 6.42 3.69 10.52
C PRO A 55 6.86 2.62 11.53
N LEU A 56 7.72 1.71 11.08
CA LEU A 56 8.45 0.76 11.92
C LEU A 56 9.93 1.15 11.95
N PRO A 57 10.72 0.62 12.91
CA PRO A 57 12.17 0.80 12.87
C PRO A 57 12.73 0.39 11.50
N PRO A 58 13.70 1.13 10.94
CA PRO A 58 14.26 0.81 9.63
C PRO A 58 14.87 -0.59 9.62
N ASP A 59 15.04 -1.15 8.44
CA ASP A 59 15.78 -2.40 8.30
C ASP A 59 17.29 -2.22 8.52
N ARG A 60 18.05 -3.32 8.43
CA ARG A 60 19.51 -3.31 8.64
C ARG A 60 20.29 -2.48 7.60
N THR A 61 19.65 -2.15 6.48
CA THR A 61 20.24 -1.36 5.39
C THR A 61 19.81 0.12 5.44
N GLY A 62 18.99 0.50 6.44
CA GLY A 62 18.45 1.85 6.56
C GLY A 62 17.17 2.09 5.75
N GLY A 63 16.62 1.04 5.13
CA GLY A 63 15.37 1.10 4.39
C GLY A 63 14.17 1.30 5.31
N MET A 64 13.22 2.12 4.88
CA MET A 64 12.01 2.38 5.63
C MET A 64 11.10 1.15 5.68
N ARG A 65 10.44 0.96 6.82
CA ARG A 65 9.43 -0.08 7.00
C ARG A 65 8.15 0.54 7.56
N PHE A 66 7.03 -0.07 7.23
CA PHE A 66 5.72 0.41 7.62
C PHE A 66 4.86 -0.76 8.10
N ILE A 67 3.90 -0.45 8.96
CA ILE A 67 2.77 -1.33 9.27
C ILE A 67 1.49 -0.59 8.92
N ALA A 68 0.54 -1.29 8.33
CA ALA A 68 -0.69 -0.70 7.86
C ALA A 68 -1.85 -1.69 7.89
N ASP A 69 -3.06 -1.19 8.11
CA ASP A 69 -4.28 -2.00 8.16
C ASP A 69 -5.49 -1.19 7.70
N SER A 70 -6.56 -1.91 7.35
CA SER A 70 -7.86 -1.33 7.00
C SER A 70 -9.01 -2.26 7.40
N ASP A 71 -10.16 -1.68 7.75
CA ASP A 71 -11.42 -2.40 7.95
C ASP A 71 -12.01 -2.98 6.64
N SER A 72 -11.48 -2.58 5.47
CA SER A 72 -11.88 -3.12 4.17
C SER A 72 -10.85 -4.10 3.61
N GLN A 73 -11.27 -5.34 3.31
CA GLN A 73 -10.40 -6.37 2.75
C GLN A 73 -9.78 -5.96 1.40
N LEU A 74 -10.55 -5.31 0.53
CA LEU A 74 -10.01 -4.83 -0.75
C LEU A 74 -8.96 -3.73 -0.53
N VAL A 75 -9.20 -2.82 0.41
CA VAL A 75 -8.22 -1.76 0.72
C VAL A 75 -6.98 -2.35 1.36
N ARG A 76 -7.10 -3.42 2.18
CA ARG A 76 -5.93 -4.20 2.62
C ARG A 76 -5.13 -4.78 1.44
N GLY A 77 -5.78 -5.21 0.37
CA GLY A 77 -5.10 -5.62 -0.86
C GLY A 77 -4.28 -4.49 -1.49
N LEU A 78 -4.86 -3.28 -1.57
CA LEU A 78 -4.15 -2.09 -2.06
C LEU A 78 -2.99 -1.68 -1.14
N ILE A 79 -3.18 -1.78 0.17
CA ILE A 79 -2.12 -1.57 1.16
C ILE A 79 -0.97 -2.54 0.90
N ALA A 80 -1.25 -3.83 0.67
CA ALA A 80 -0.23 -4.83 0.39
C ALA A 80 0.62 -4.47 -0.84
N ILE A 81 0.01 -3.98 -1.91
CA ILE A 81 0.75 -3.46 -3.09
C ILE A 81 1.70 -2.34 -2.68
N LEU A 82 1.23 -1.36 -1.91
CA LEU A 82 2.07 -0.26 -1.43
C LEU A 82 3.21 -0.74 -0.52
N MET A 83 2.94 -1.70 0.37
CA MET A 83 3.98 -2.26 1.24
C MET A 83 5.07 -2.99 0.43
N ILE A 84 4.68 -3.71 -0.62
CA ILE A 84 5.62 -4.36 -1.56
C ILE A 84 6.44 -3.31 -2.33
N ALA A 85 5.83 -2.22 -2.76
CA ALA A 85 6.50 -1.16 -3.50
C ALA A 85 7.52 -0.36 -2.65
N PHE A 86 7.23 -0.14 -1.37
CA PHE A 86 7.98 0.82 -0.53
C PHE A 86 8.79 0.20 0.60
N SER A 87 8.54 -1.05 1.01
CA SER A 87 9.31 -1.66 2.09
C SER A 87 10.79 -1.80 1.69
N GLY A 88 11.68 -1.30 2.55
CA GLY A 88 13.13 -1.30 2.31
C GLY A 88 13.62 -0.15 1.43
N LYS A 89 12.73 0.72 0.94
CA LYS A 89 13.10 1.92 0.19
C LYS A 89 13.61 3.03 1.11
N THR A 90 14.60 3.77 0.63
CA THR A 90 15.01 5.02 1.26
C THR A 90 13.92 6.07 1.09
N PRO A 91 13.87 7.10 1.94
CA PRO A 91 12.91 8.18 1.75
C PRO A 91 13.00 8.86 0.37
N SER A 92 14.20 9.01 -0.21
CA SER A 92 14.39 9.60 -1.54
C SER A 92 13.75 8.74 -2.63
N GLU A 93 13.93 7.42 -2.56
CA GLU A 93 13.28 6.49 -3.48
C GLU A 93 11.75 6.55 -3.34
N ILE A 94 11.21 6.62 -2.13
CA ILE A 94 9.76 6.74 -1.87
C ILE A 94 9.20 8.03 -2.51
N MET A 95 9.92 9.14 -2.38
CA MET A 95 9.50 10.43 -2.95
C MET A 95 9.53 10.42 -4.48
N ALA A 96 10.51 9.76 -5.09
CA ALA A 96 10.67 9.68 -6.54
C ALA A 96 9.78 8.63 -7.22
N PHE A 97 9.18 7.73 -6.45
CA PHE A 97 8.44 6.59 -6.99
C PHE A 97 7.06 6.97 -7.54
N ASP A 98 6.73 6.47 -8.73
CA ASP A 98 5.42 6.55 -9.35
C ASP A 98 4.77 5.15 -9.44
N ILE A 99 3.65 4.97 -8.72
CA ILE A 99 2.90 3.71 -8.67
C ILE A 99 1.92 3.56 -9.84
N GLN A 100 1.55 4.65 -10.52
CA GLN A 100 0.48 4.64 -11.51
C GLN A 100 0.73 3.68 -12.68
N PRO A 101 1.95 3.60 -13.28
CA PRO A 101 2.23 2.64 -14.35
C PRO A 101 2.02 1.18 -13.93
N PHE A 102 2.29 0.85 -12.66
CA PHE A 102 2.12 -0.51 -12.14
C PHE A 102 0.64 -0.86 -11.96
N LEU A 103 -0.19 0.08 -11.50
CA LEU A 103 -1.64 -0.13 -11.36
C LEU A 103 -2.33 -0.35 -12.70
N ILE A 104 -1.89 0.38 -13.73
CA ILE A 104 -2.36 0.20 -15.12
C ILE A 104 -1.95 -1.19 -15.62
N ARG A 105 -0.68 -1.59 -15.45
CA ARG A 105 -0.20 -2.92 -15.85
C ARG A 105 -0.91 -4.07 -15.13
N MET A 106 -1.24 -3.89 -13.85
CA MET A 106 -2.02 -4.86 -13.07
C MET A 106 -3.52 -4.87 -13.46
N GLY A 107 -3.96 -3.96 -14.35
CA GLY A 107 -5.36 -3.81 -14.75
C GLY A 107 -6.25 -3.35 -13.60
N LEU A 108 -5.70 -2.75 -12.54
CA LEU A 108 -6.46 -2.32 -11.37
C LEU A 108 -7.08 -0.95 -11.58
N ASP A 109 -6.43 -0.07 -12.35
CA ASP A 109 -6.89 1.30 -12.56
C ASP A 109 -8.30 1.38 -13.15
N GLU A 110 -8.68 0.44 -14.02
CA GLU A 110 -10.01 0.43 -14.67
C GLU A 110 -11.13 -0.09 -13.75
N HIS A 111 -10.80 -0.84 -12.71
CA HIS A 111 -11.79 -1.56 -11.89
C HIS A 111 -11.95 -1.02 -10.47
N ILE A 112 -11.01 -0.21 -9.99
CA ILE A 112 -11.17 0.48 -8.70
C ILE A 112 -12.00 1.75 -8.87
N SER A 113 -13.00 1.92 -8.00
CA SER A 113 -13.86 3.11 -8.01
C SER A 113 -13.07 4.39 -7.73
N ALA A 114 -13.60 5.54 -8.14
CA ALA A 114 -12.97 6.84 -7.87
C ALA A 114 -12.65 7.05 -6.37
N GLY A 115 -13.54 6.63 -5.47
CA GLY A 115 -13.29 6.69 -4.03
C GLY A 115 -12.08 5.84 -3.57
N ARG A 116 -11.83 4.70 -4.22
CA ARG A 116 -10.68 3.83 -3.92
C ARG A 116 -9.40 4.39 -4.51
N LYS A 117 -9.44 5.01 -5.69
CA LYS A 117 -8.32 5.78 -6.25
C LYS A 117 -7.91 6.91 -5.30
N ASN A 118 -8.87 7.67 -4.81
CA ASN A 118 -8.61 8.74 -3.84
C ASN A 118 -8.01 8.19 -2.53
N GLY A 119 -8.54 7.08 -2.02
CA GLY A 119 -7.95 6.41 -0.85
C GLY A 119 -6.51 5.97 -1.08
N LEU A 120 -6.18 5.43 -2.26
CA LEU A 120 -4.81 5.09 -2.62
C LEU A 120 -3.88 6.31 -2.63
N ILE A 121 -4.34 7.42 -3.21
CA ILE A 121 -3.59 8.69 -3.23
C ILE A 121 -3.35 9.18 -1.79
N SER A 122 -4.36 9.13 -0.92
CA SER A 122 -4.22 9.46 0.50
C SER A 122 -3.19 8.58 1.22
N MET A 123 -3.19 7.27 0.95
CA MET A 123 -2.21 6.34 1.52
C MET A 123 -0.78 6.67 1.04
N LEU A 124 -0.60 6.94 -0.25
CA LEU A 124 0.69 7.34 -0.81
C LEU A 124 1.19 8.65 -0.20
N ALA A 125 0.31 9.65 -0.07
CA ALA A 125 0.64 10.91 0.58
C ALA A 125 1.08 10.70 2.03
N ARG A 126 0.40 9.81 2.78
CA ARG A 126 0.81 9.46 4.15
C ARG A 126 2.20 8.82 4.20
N ILE A 127 2.48 7.87 3.31
CA ILE A 127 3.80 7.21 3.24
C ILE A 127 4.90 8.23 2.95
N ARG A 128 4.66 9.15 2.01
CA ARG A 128 5.59 10.24 1.67
C ARG A 128 5.83 11.20 2.84
N LEU A 129 4.78 11.59 3.58
CA LEU A 129 4.91 12.43 4.78
C LEU A 129 5.76 11.74 5.87
N LEU A 130 5.55 10.43 6.09
CA LEU A 130 6.36 9.67 7.04
C LEU A 130 7.82 9.58 6.57
N ALA A 131 8.04 9.42 5.27
CA ALA A 131 9.38 9.41 4.68
C ALA A 131 10.11 10.75 4.83
N GLU A 132 9.41 11.86 4.59
CA GLU A 132 9.95 13.20 4.81
C GLU A 132 10.35 13.44 6.27
N SER A 133 9.51 13.01 7.22
CA SER A 133 9.80 13.16 8.65
C SER A 133 11.01 12.35 9.14
N ALA A 134 11.43 11.32 8.40
CA ALA A 134 12.60 10.52 8.74
C ALA A 134 13.94 11.20 8.37
N TYR A 135 13.90 12.32 7.64
CA TYR A 135 15.09 13.12 7.31
C TYR A 135 15.47 14.14 8.38
N THR A 136 14.60 14.42 9.35
CA THR A 136 14.75 15.50 10.34
C THR A 136 15.08 14.95 11.71
#